data_AF-A0A9E4AF74-F1
#
_entry.id   AF-A0A9E4AF74-F1
#
_cell.length_a   1.000
_cell.length_b   1.000
_cell.length_c   1.000
_cell.angle_alpha   90.00
_cell.angle_beta   90.00
_cell.angle_gamma   90.00
#
_symmetry.space_group_name_H-M   'P 1'
#
loop_
_entity.id
_entity.type
_entity.pdbx_description
1 polymer ?
#
loop_
_entity_poly.entity_id
_entity_poly.type
_entity_poly.pdbx_seq_one_letter_code
_entity_poly.pdbx_strand_id
1 'polypeptide(L)'
;MSQVSESATSYRVIDALDHPHGGRILRLRLRQGKALTAGKLKSGSLVAASPEGEELPVRVKGFALFGGRPADSRLARTGRVDVRVAGEGTKKVDVGWLVRAAQQSVGS
;
A
#
# COMPACT_ATOMS: atom_id res chain seq x y z
N MET A 1 -28.90 -3.22 -12.94
CA MET A 1 -27.95 -4.33 -12.68
C MET A 1 -26.79 -4.09 -13.63
N SER A 2 -25.59 -3.67 -13.22
CA SER A 2 -24.80 -4.16 -12.09
C SER A 2 -23.89 -3.02 -11.61
N GLN A 3 -23.89 -2.72 -10.31
CA GLN A 3 -22.77 -2.01 -9.71
C GLN A 3 -21.53 -2.86 -10.01
N VAL A 4 -20.65 -2.37 -10.87
CA VAL A 4 -19.29 -2.89 -10.96
C VAL A 4 -18.69 -2.56 -9.60
N SER A 5 -18.72 -3.52 -8.67
CA SER A 5 -17.94 -3.43 -7.46
C SER A 5 -16.49 -3.37 -7.90
N GLU A 6 -15.95 -2.15 -8.07
CA GLU A 6 -14.51 -1.94 -8.10
C GLU A 6 -13.98 -2.64 -6.86
N SER A 7 -13.42 -3.83 -7.06
CA SER A 7 -12.98 -4.66 -5.96
C SER A 7 -11.89 -3.86 -5.26
N ALA A 8 -12.22 -3.33 -4.07
CA ALA A 8 -11.34 -2.43 -3.34
C ALA A 8 -9.98 -3.10 -3.22
N THR A 9 -8.99 -2.54 -3.92
CA THR A 9 -7.69 -3.20 -4.00
C THR A 9 -7.05 -3.11 -2.62
N SER A 10 -6.78 -4.28 -2.04
CA SER A 10 -6.19 -4.39 -0.72
C SER A 10 -4.89 -5.17 -0.77
N TYR A 11 -3.93 -4.67 -0.02
CA TYR A 11 -2.62 -5.26 0.14
C TYR A 11 -2.42 -5.62 1.61
N ARG A 12 -1.81 -6.78 1.86
CA ARG A 12 -1.38 -7.17 3.20
C ARG A 12 0.07 -6.81 3.41
N VAL A 13 0.39 -6.20 4.53
CA VAL A 13 1.77 -6.00 4.98
C VAL A 13 2.32 -7.37 5.38
N ILE A 14 3.33 -7.83 4.66
CA ILE A 14 4.03 -9.10 4.95
C ILE A 14 5.36 -8.87 5.66
N ASP A 15 5.88 -7.64 5.59
CA ASP A 15 7.14 -7.25 6.22
C ASP A 15 7.14 -5.72 6.42
N ALA A 16 7.77 -5.27 7.50
CA ALA A 16 7.84 -3.85 7.85
C ALA A 16 9.24 -3.55 8.42
N LEU A 17 10.05 -2.81 7.66
CA LEU A 17 11.45 -2.54 7.96
C LEU A 17 11.65 -1.05 8.21
N ASP A 18 12.43 -0.68 9.23
CA ASP A 18 12.77 0.72 9.44
C ASP A 18 13.81 1.20 8.44
N HIS A 19 13.61 2.42 7.90
CA HIS A 19 14.54 3.00 6.94
C HIS A 19 15.58 3.89 7.66
N PRO A 20 16.90 3.78 7.36
CA PRO A 20 17.97 4.50 8.08
C PRO A 20 17.79 6.02 8.09
N HIS A 21 17.28 6.58 6.99
CA HIS A 21 17.02 8.02 6.83
C HIS A 21 15.56 8.42 7.16
N GLY A 22 14.89 7.66 8.03
CA GLY A 22 13.52 7.90 8.45
C GLY A 22 12.44 7.36 7.50
N GLY A 23 11.27 7.08 8.09
CA GLY A 23 10.16 6.36 7.47
C GLY A 23 10.26 4.84 7.68
N ARG A 24 9.34 4.11 7.07
CA ARG A 24 9.25 2.64 7.15
C ARG A 24 9.08 2.07 5.74
N ILE A 25 9.75 0.98 5.45
CA ILE A 25 9.58 0.20 4.23
C ILE A 25 8.55 -0.87 4.54
N LEU A 26 7.43 -0.85 3.85
CA LEU A 26 6.40 -1.88 3.94
C LEU A 26 6.50 -2.76 2.70
N ARG A 27 6.68 -4.06 2.90
CA ARG A 27 6.48 -5.05 1.83
C ARG A 27 5.01 -5.43 1.83
N LEU A 28 4.36 -5.12 0.74
CA LEU A 28 2.94 -5.31 0.53
C LEU A 28 2.73 -6.48 -0.43
N ARG A 29 1.79 -7.35 -0.10
CA ARG A 29 1.31 -8.43 -0.96
C ARG A 29 -0.14 -8.19 -1.32
N LEU A 30 -0.45 -8.16 -2.61
CA LEU A 30 -1.81 -8.06 -3.11
C LEU A 30 -2.64 -9.21 -2.54
N ARG A 31 -3.72 -8.85 -1.84
CA ARG A 31 -4.68 -9.80 -1.27
C ARG A 31 -5.91 -9.91 -2.16
N GLN A 32 -6.41 -8.78 -2.64
CA GLN A 32 -7.67 -8.72 -3.39
C GLN A 32 -7.66 -7.55 -4.37
N GLY A 33 -8.30 -7.74 -5.52
CA GLY A 33 -8.36 -6.76 -6.60
C GLY A 33 -7.19 -6.86 -7.57
N LYS A 34 -7.01 -5.81 -8.37
CA LYS A 34 -5.93 -5.72 -9.35
C LYS A 34 -4.80 -4.89 -8.76
N ALA A 35 -3.56 -5.34 -8.93
CA ALA A 35 -2.41 -4.53 -8.56
C ALA A 35 -2.51 -3.10 -9.13
N LEU A 36 -2.58 -2.11 -8.23
CA LEU A 36 -2.44 -0.70 -8.55
C LEU A 36 -1.06 -0.45 -9.17
N THR A 37 -1.04 0.36 -10.22
CA THR A 37 0.20 0.88 -10.82
C THR A 37 1.02 1.66 -9.79
N ALA A 38 2.34 1.72 -9.97
CA ALA A 38 3.22 2.51 -9.12
C ALA A 38 2.78 3.99 -9.00
N GLY A 39 2.22 4.58 -10.07
CA GLY A 39 1.65 5.93 -10.03
C GLY A 39 0.55 6.10 -8.98
N LYS A 40 -0.50 5.26 -9.04
CA LYS A 40 -1.65 5.30 -8.10
C LYS A 40 -1.25 5.05 -6.65
N LEU A 41 -0.26 4.17 -6.40
CA LEU A 41 0.24 3.93 -5.04
C LEU A 41 1.02 5.13 -4.48
N LYS A 42 1.73 5.87 -5.33
CA LYS A 42 2.53 7.04 -4.90
C LYS A 42 1.68 8.30 -4.71
N SER A 43 0.68 8.51 -5.56
CA SER A 43 -0.18 9.70 -5.50
C SER A 43 -1.43 9.50 -4.64
N GLY A 44 -1.79 8.26 -4.30
CA GLY A 44 -2.98 7.95 -3.50
C GLY A 44 -2.80 8.22 -2.01
N SER A 45 -3.86 8.72 -1.37
CA SER A 45 -4.02 8.59 0.08
C SER A 45 -4.27 7.12 0.39
N LEU A 46 -3.34 6.47 1.08
CA LEU A 46 -3.52 5.08 1.51
C LEU A 46 -3.92 5.06 2.98
N VAL A 47 -4.69 4.05 3.36
CA VAL A 47 -5.06 3.77 4.75
C VAL A 47 -4.53 2.40 5.11
N ALA A 48 -3.76 2.32 6.19
CA ALA A 48 -3.33 1.07 6.81
C ALA A 48 -4.28 0.74 7.97
N ALA A 49 -4.94 -0.40 7.90
CA ALA A 49 -5.81 -0.93 8.93
C ALA A 49 -5.09 -2.06 9.70
N SER A 50 -5.05 -1.96 11.02
CA SER A 50 -4.52 -3.00 11.89
C SER A 50 -5.50 -4.19 11.95
N PRO A 51 -5.01 -5.38 12.30
CA PRO A 51 -5.88 -6.52 12.60
C PRO A 51 -6.88 -6.25 13.74
N GLU A 52 -6.58 -5.29 14.61
CA GLU A 52 -7.39 -4.88 15.77
C GLU A 52 -8.42 -3.79 15.42
N GLY A 53 -8.41 -3.28 14.18
CA GLY A 53 -9.35 -2.27 13.70
C GLY A 53 -8.86 -0.81 13.78
N GLU A 54 -7.60 -0.57 14.17
CA GLU A 54 -6.99 0.77 14.12
C GLU A 54 -6.69 1.15 12.67
N GLU A 55 -7.17 2.31 12.20
CA GLU A 55 -6.90 2.81 10.86
C GLU A 55 -5.99 4.03 10.91
N LEU A 56 -4.89 3.99 10.15
CA LEU A 56 -3.90 5.06 10.09
C LEU A 56 -3.69 5.51 8.64
N PRO A 57 -3.76 6.82 8.36
CA PRO A 57 -3.41 7.34 7.04
C PRO A 57 -1.91 7.16 6.83
N VAL A 58 -1.52 6.58 5.69
CA VAL A 58 -0.11 6.41 5.32
C VAL A 58 0.16 7.09 3.98
N ARG A 59 1.23 7.88 3.94
CA ARG A 59 1.68 8.55 2.72
C ARG A 59 2.87 7.82 2.15
N VAL A 60 2.74 7.32 0.93
CA VAL A 60 3.83 6.69 0.19
C VAL A 60 4.79 7.79 -0.28
N LYS A 61 6.04 7.74 0.18
CA LYS A 61 7.11 8.64 -0.27
C LYS A 61 7.79 8.13 -1.54
N GLY A 62 7.79 6.83 -1.74
CA GLY A 62 8.34 6.21 -2.94
C GLY A 62 8.27 4.69 -2.87
N PHE A 63 8.80 4.02 -3.88
CA PHE A 63 8.97 2.57 -3.87
C PHE A 63 10.35 2.23 -3.33
N ALA A 64 10.41 1.32 -2.36
CA ALA A 64 11.66 0.81 -1.86
C ALA A 64 12.18 -0.23 -2.86
N LEU A 65 13.06 0.18 -3.76
CA LEU A 65 13.61 -0.71 -4.78
C LEU A 65 14.77 -1.52 -4.20
N PHE A 66 14.47 -2.68 -3.64
CA PHE A 66 15.49 -3.71 -3.50
C PHE A 66 15.72 -4.36 -4.88
N GLY A 67 16.53 -3.71 -5.73
CA GLY A 67 17.08 -4.31 -6.96
C GLY A 67 16.40 -3.97 -8.30
N GLY A 68 16.46 -2.70 -8.73
CA GLY A 68 16.13 -2.29 -10.11
C GLY A 68 14.75 -1.65 -10.28
N ARG A 69 14.56 -0.96 -11.42
CA ARG A 69 13.38 -0.12 -11.74
C ARG A 69 12.08 -0.93 -11.55
N PRO A 70 11.06 -0.41 -10.85
CA PRO A 70 9.81 -1.11 -10.64
C PRO A 70 9.08 -1.10 -11.98
N ALA A 71 9.19 -2.19 -12.73
CA ALA A 71 8.32 -2.37 -13.87
C ALA A 71 6.97 -2.85 -13.34
N ASP A 72 5.88 -2.19 -13.71
CA ASP A 72 4.50 -2.61 -13.39
C ASP A 72 4.28 -4.10 -13.75
N SER A 73 5.07 -4.65 -14.69
CA SER A 73 5.15 -6.07 -15.02
C SER A 73 5.58 -6.98 -13.86
N ARG A 74 6.51 -6.57 -12.98
CA ARG A 74 6.87 -7.35 -11.78
C ARG A 74 5.72 -7.36 -10.79
N LEU A 75 5.06 -6.23 -10.61
CA LEU A 75 3.92 -6.13 -9.70
C LEU A 75 2.73 -6.95 -10.21
N ALA A 76 2.42 -6.87 -11.51
CA ALA A 76 1.39 -7.69 -12.15
C ALA A 76 1.72 -9.20 -12.06
N ARG A 77 2.99 -9.58 -12.14
CA ARG A 77 3.42 -10.99 -12.11
C ARG A 77 3.51 -11.58 -10.71
N THR A 78 3.93 -10.80 -9.71
CA THR A 78 4.24 -11.30 -8.35
C THR A 78 3.23 -10.87 -7.30
N GLY A 79 2.46 -9.81 -7.56
CA GLY A 79 1.57 -9.18 -6.59
C GLY A 79 2.31 -8.58 -5.39
N ARG A 80 3.64 -8.43 -5.43
CA ARG A 80 4.44 -7.87 -4.33
C ARG A 80 4.96 -6.49 -4.67
N VAL A 81 4.80 -5.54 -3.76
CA VAL A 81 5.32 -4.18 -3.89
C VAL A 81 5.95 -3.73 -2.59
N ASP A 82 7.15 -3.16 -2.69
CA ASP A 82 7.86 -2.61 -1.54
C ASP A 82 7.70 -1.09 -1.61
N VAL A 83 7.05 -0.51 -0.60
CA VAL A 83 6.78 0.93 -0.53
C VAL A 83 7.49 1.54 0.65
N ARG A 84 8.12 2.69 0.44
CA ARG A 84 8.59 3.55 1.52
C ARG A 84 7.44 4.47 1.91
N VAL A 85 6.96 4.31 3.13
CA VAL A 85 5.99 5.22 3.75
C VAL A 85 6.69 6.15 4.73
N ALA A 86 6.14 7.35 4.87
CA ALA A 86 6.52 8.24 5.96
C ALA A 86 5.31 9.08 6.38
N GLY A 87 5.23 9.36 7.67
CA GLY A 87 4.13 10.08 8.30
C GLY A 87 4.04 9.72 9.77
N GLU A 88 3.29 10.50 10.51
CA GLU A 88 2.98 10.21 11.91
C GLU A 88 2.20 8.89 11.99
N GLY A 89 2.51 8.04 12.98
CA GLY A 89 1.88 6.71 13.12
C GLY A 89 2.36 5.62 12.14
N THR A 90 3.05 5.96 11.05
CA THR A 90 3.54 4.94 10.09
C THR A 90 4.52 3.92 10.69
N LYS A 91 5.18 4.29 11.80
CA LYS A 91 6.05 3.38 12.58
C LYS A 91 5.28 2.26 13.28
N LYS A 92 3.97 2.44 13.53
CA LYS A 92 3.11 1.41 14.14
C LYS A 92 2.68 0.35 13.13
N VAL A 93 2.75 0.65 11.84
CA VAL A 93 2.31 -0.28 10.79
C VAL A 93 3.26 -1.46 10.75
N ASP A 94 2.71 -2.65 10.98
CA ASP A 94 3.49 -3.87 11.09
C ASP A 94 2.90 -5.01 10.24
N VAL A 95 3.58 -6.15 10.26
CA VAL A 95 3.12 -7.37 9.60
C VAL A 95 1.68 -7.70 10.01
N GLY A 96 0.86 -8.07 9.03
CA GLY A 96 -0.55 -8.41 9.25
C GLY A 96 -1.52 -7.26 8.97
N TRP A 97 -1.07 -6.01 8.96
CA TRP A 97 -1.89 -4.85 8.60
C TRP A 97 -2.35 -4.91 7.14
N LEU A 98 -3.47 -4.26 6.84
CA LEU A 98 -4.05 -4.15 5.50
C LEU A 98 -3.94 -2.72 4.98
N VAL A 99 -3.30 -2.55 3.83
CA VAL A 99 -3.20 -1.27 3.13
C VAL A 99 -4.20 -1.25 1.98
N ARG A 100 -5.06 -0.23 1.95
CA ARG A 100 -6.01 0.03 0.86
C ARG A 100 -5.90 1.46 0.40
N ALA A 101 -6.26 1.72 -0.85
CA ALA A 101 -6.51 3.09 -1.28
C ALA A 101 -7.68 3.64 -0.47
N ALA A 102 -7.53 4.84 0.11
CA ALA A 102 -8.68 5.56 0.64
C ALA A 102 -9.67 5.68 -0.51
N GLN A 103 -10.89 5.16 -0.35
CA GLN A 103 -11.95 5.45 -1.30
C GLN A 103 -12.11 6.96 -1.30
N GLN A 104 -11.67 7.61 -2.37
CA GLN A 104 -12.11 8.96 -2.65
C GLN A 104 -13.60 8.82 -2.93
N SER A 105 -14.43 9.12 -1.95
CA SER A 105 -15.82 9.44 -2.19
C SER A 105 -15.81 10.57 -3.20
N VAL A 106 -16.09 10.24 -4.46
CA VAL A 106 -16.36 11.24 -5.49
C VAL A 106 -17.65 11.91 -5.04
N GLY A 107 -17.50 13.00 -4.30
CA GLY A 107 -18.59 13.90 -3.99
C GLY A 107 -19.06 14.52 -5.30
N SER A 108 -20.32 14.27 -5.60
CA SER A 108 -21.08 14.73 -6.77
C SER A 108 -21.06 16.24 -6.96
#